data_AF-A0A553EGC5-F1
#
_entry.id   AF-A0A553EGC5-F1
#
_cell.length_a   1.000
_cell.length_b   1.000
_cell.length_c   1.000
_cell.angle_alpha   90.00
_cell.angle_beta   90.00
_cell.angle_gamma   90.00
#
_symmetry.space_group_name_H-M   'P 1'
#
loop_
_entity.id
_entity.type
_entity.pdbx_description
1 polymer ?
#
loop_
_entity_poly.entity_id
_entity_poly.type
_entity_poly.pdbx_seq_one_letter_code
_entity_poly.pdbx_strand_id
1 'polypeptide(L)'
;MTKKALYIFNPEHDLALASGETNYMAPASARRMASELALLPMWYAEEGSVVLAPSAYNLNYLKQMQELLDIPVDLMTEPELAIEPNLDIRPWGWDLALRKRLSVLGVDEALFPSMEQLNGLREYSHRSKAVSLLPELRLNEYFCGESYYLKTPEEWKRFVEERKECLLKAPLSGSGKGLNWCKGIFTPFISGWCTRVTASQGGVIAEPIYDKVEDFAMEFYSDGAGEVTFVGYSFFHTGKSGMYEGNRLLSNEAIWKQLSQYVPSKVLTDLENCLKYRLSALVGTVYKGYLGVDMMICRFPENEKPAFRIHPCVEINLRMNMGVIARFLHDRYVRPGSTGRFVIDYHPSEGEALQEHERMSATYPLEIREGRVYSGYLPLVPVHRRSCYRAWIWVTPDNI
;
A
#
# COMPACT_ATOMS: atom_id res chain seq x y z
N MET A 1 -2.10 -29.11 16.34
CA MET A 1 -2.03 -28.94 14.87
C MET A 1 -1.49 -27.54 14.61
N THR A 2 -0.49 -27.40 13.75
CA THR A 2 0.01 -26.08 13.31
C THR A 2 -1.07 -25.38 12.49
N LYS A 3 -1.35 -24.10 12.77
CA LYS A 3 -2.32 -23.32 11.99
C LYS A 3 -1.81 -23.13 10.55
N LYS A 4 -2.69 -23.23 9.55
CA LYS A 4 -2.38 -22.91 8.15
C LYS A 4 -2.62 -21.41 7.92
N ALA A 5 -1.60 -20.67 7.52
CA ALA A 5 -1.76 -19.24 7.23
C ALA A 5 -2.55 -19.04 5.94
N LEU A 6 -3.62 -18.26 5.99
CA LEU A 6 -4.47 -17.91 4.84
C LEU A 6 -4.30 -16.45 4.46
N TYR A 7 -3.77 -16.22 3.26
CA TYR A 7 -3.62 -14.89 2.70
C TYR A 7 -4.79 -14.53 1.79
N ILE A 8 -5.34 -13.33 1.97
CA ILE A 8 -6.49 -12.84 1.22
C ILE A 8 -6.17 -11.46 0.66
N PHE A 9 -6.21 -11.30 -0.66
CA PHE A 9 -6.13 -9.98 -1.27
C PHE A 9 -7.45 -9.22 -1.06
N ASN A 10 -7.38 -8.04 -0.45
CA ASN A 10 -8.53 -7.18 -0.11
C ASN A 10 -8.21 -5.71 -0.45
N PRO A 11 -8.08 -5.36 -1.74
CA PRO A 11 -7.65 -4.03 -2.19
C PRO A 11 -8.65 -2.92 -1.88
N GLU A 12 -9.92 -3.26 -1.62
CA GLU A 12 -10.97 -2.32 -1.24
C GLU A 12 -10.93 -1.91 0.24
N HIS A 13 -10.01 -2.46 1.02
CA HIS A 13 -9.90 -2.26 2.47
C HIS A 13 -10.04 -0.80 2.90
N ASP A 14 -9.29 0.15 2.31
CA ASP A 14 -9.36 1.56 2.71
C ASP A 14 -10.74 2.19 2.44
N LEU A 15 -11.45 1.71 1.42
CA LEU A 15 -12.81 2.17 1.11
C LEU A 15 -13.83 1.56 2.08
N ALA A 16 -13.63 0.30 2.47
CA ALA A 16 -14.43 -0.35 3.50
C ALA A 16 -14.22 0.33 4.86
N LEU A 17 -12.97 0.67 5.21
CA LEU A 17 -12.64 1.48 6.37
C LEU A 17 -13.23 2.87 6.28
N ALA A 18 -13.31 3.50 5.11
CA ALA A 18 -13.96 4.81 4.96
C ALA A 18 -15.48 4.73 5.22
N SER A 19 -16.15 3.71 4.69
CA SER A 19 -17.59 3.48 4.88
C SER A 19 -17.92 3.08 6.32
N GLY A 20 -17.28 2.02 6.84
CA GLY A 20 -17.52 1.50 8.20
C GLY A 20 -18.76 0.63 8.32
N GLU A 21 -19.35 0.27 7.19
CA GLU A 21 -20.54 -0.54 7.17
C GLU A 21 -20.17 -2.02 6.99
N THR A 22 -20.78 -2.89 7.80
CA THR A 22 -20.68 -4.34 7.65
C THR A 22 -21.20 -4.84 6.31
N ASN A 23 -22.11 -4.10 5.68
CA ASN A 23 -22.71 -4.42 4.39
C ASN A 23 -22.10 -3.62 3.23
N TYR A 24 -20.94 -2.99 3.44
CA TYR A 24 -20.31 -2.17 2.41
C TYR A 24 -20.07 -2.98 1.13
N MET A 25 -20.51 -2.42 0.01
CA MET A 25 -20.27 -2.98 -1.32
C MET A 25 -19.32 -2.06 -2.08
N ALA A 26 -18.07 -2.50 -2.25
CA ALA A 26 -17.07 -1.76 -3.00
C ALA A 26 -17.50 -1.52 -4.46
N PRO A 27 -17.07 -0.43 -5.12
CA PRO A 27 -17.35 -0.20 -6.54
C PRO A 27 -16.95 -1.37 -7.43
N ALA A 28 -17.62 -1.53 -8.58
CA ALA A 28 -17.40 -2.66 -9.49
C ALA A 28 -15.93 -2.81 -9.93
N SER A 29 -15.22 -1.71 -10.14
CA SER A 29 -13.79 -1.71 -10.47
C SER A 29 -12.92 -2.28 -9.35
N ALA A 30 -13.19 -1.93 -8.09
CA ALA A 30 -12.45 -2.46 -6.94
C ALA A 30 -12.72 -3.96 -6.74
N ARG A 31 -13.97 -4.40 -6.87
CA ARG A 31 -14.31 -5.84 -6.80
C ARG A 31 -13.66 -6.64 -7.93
N ARG A 32 -13.58 -6.06 -9.13
CA ARG A 32 -12.86 -6.68 -10.25
C ARG A 32 -11.37 -6.79 -9.95
N MET A 33 -10.75 -5.75 -9.40
CA MET A 33 -9.34 -5.80 -8.96
C MET A 33 -9.11 -6.90 -7.92
N ALA A 34 -9.97 -7.00 -6.89
CA ALA A 34 -9.88 -8.03 -5.86
C ALA A 34 -9.91 -9.46 -6.44
N SER A 35 -10.78 -9.68 -7.42
CA SER A 35 -10.92 -10.98 -8.11
C SER A 35 -9.74 -11.29 -9.03
N GLU A 36 -9.36 -10.34 -9.91
CA GLU A 36 -8.33 -10.54 -10.94
C GLU A 36 -6.91 -10.57 -10.35
N LEU A 37 -6.68 -9.86 -9.24
CA LEU A 37 -5.39 -9.84 -8.55
C LEU A 37 -5.35 -10.74 -7.31
N ALA A 38 -6.31 -11.66 -7.14
CA ALA A 38 -6.46 -12.48 -5.94
C ALA A 38 -5.21 -13.32 -5.59
N LEU A 39 -4.40 -13.69 -6.60
CA LEU A 39 -3.15 -14.43 -6.40
C LEU A 39 -1.96 -13.58 -5.98
N LEU A 40 -2.06 -12.25 -6.01
CA LEU A 40 -0.94 -11.36 -5.66
C LEU A 40 -0.29 -11.70 -4.29
N PRO A 41 -1.01 -12.22 -3.28
CA PRO A 41 -0.39 -12.66 -2.03
C PRO A 41 0.65 -13.77 -2.12
N MET A 42 0.64 -14.59 -3.18
CA MET A 42 1.62 -15.67 -3.34
C MET A 42 3.08 -15.16 -3.37
N TRP A 43 3.27 -13.89 -3.73
CA TRP A 43 4.59 -13.26 -3.86
C TRP A 43 5.19 -12.77 -2.54
N TYR A 44 4.41 -12.73 -1.46
CA TYR A 44 4.91 -12.32 -0.14
C TYR A 44 4.56 -13.30 0.98
N ALA A 45 3.60 -14.19 0.73
CA ALA A 45 3.16 -15.18 1.68
C ALA A 45 4.30 -16.12 2.13
N GLU A 46 4.14 -16.67 3.33
CA GLU A 46 5.12 -17.55 3.97
C GLU A 46 5.06 -18.96 3.37
N GLU A 47 6.14 -19.72 3.51
CA GLU A 47 6.19 -21.11 3.07
C GLU A 47 5.12 -21.98 3.76
N GLY A 48 4.47 -22.85 2.98
CA GLY A 48 3.41 -23.75 3.44
C GLY A 48 2.05 -23.07 3.68
N SER A 49 1.91 -21.80 3.29
CA SER A 49 0.66 -21.06 3.41
C SER A 49 -0.29 -21.30 2.23
N VAL A 50 -1.52 -20.79 2.35
CA VAL A 50 -2.54 -20.80 1.28
C VAL A 50 -2.93 -19.38 0.88
N VAL A 51 -3.21 -19.20 -0.41
CA VAL A 51 -3.77 -17.96 -0.97
C VAL A 51 -5.21 -18.20 -1.41
N LEU A 52 -6.13 -17.36 -0.93
CA LEU A 52 -7.53 -17.42 -1.32
C LEU A 52 -7.73 -16.84 -2.73
N ALA A 53 -8.31 -17.63 -3.63
CA ALA A 53 -8.68 -17.18 -4.95
C ALA A 53 -10.13 -17.57 -5.31
N PRO A 54 -10.80 -16.81 -6.19
CA PRO A 54 -12.21 -17.04 -6.51
C PRO A 54 -12.47 -18.33 -7.31
N SER A 55 -11.44 -18.94 -7.89
CA SER A 55 -11.61 -20.10 -8.77
C SER A 55 -10.35 -20.95 -8.92
N ALA A 56 -10.57 -22.23 -9.17
CA ALA A 56 -9.54 -23.21 -9.50
C ALA A 56 -8.81 -22.94 -10.84
N TYR A 57 -9.31 -22.06 -11.70
CA TYR A 57 -8.58 -21.64 -12.91
C TYR A 57 -7.19 -21.04 -12.59
N ASN A 58 -7.01 -20.55 -11.37
CA ASN A 58 -5.74 -20.03 -10.88
C ASN A 58 -4.66 -21.10 -10.63
N LEU A 59 -5.02 -22.39 -10.51
CA LEU A 59 -4.06 -23.45 -10.25
C LEU A 59 -3.01 -23.59 -11.35
N ASN A 60 -3.40 -23.42 -12.62
CA ASN A 60 -2.46 -23.58 -13.73
C ASN A 60 -1.33 -22.55 -13.66
N TYR A 61 -1.69 -21.30 -13.39
CA TYR A 61 -0.73 -20.23 -13.20
C TYR A 61 0.14 -20.46 -11.96
N LEU A 62 -0.46 -20.85 -10.82
CA LEU A 62 0.27 -21.17 -9.60
C LEU A 62 1.32 -22.26 -9.83
N LYS A 63 0.94 -23.38 -10.46
CA LYS A 63 1.87 -24.47 -10.78
C LYS A 63 3.02 -24.02 -11.68
N GLN A 64 2.73 -23.20 -12.68
CA GLN A 64 3.77 -22.65 -13.54
C GLN A 64 4.78 -21.80 -12.73
N MET A 65 4.30 -20.97 -11.80
CA MET A 65 5.19 -20.15 -10.97
C MET A 65 5.94 -20.99 -9.93
N GLN A 66 5.33 -22.06 -9.40
CA GLN A 66 6.00 -23.04 -8.54
C GLN A 66 7.17 -23.71 -9.28
N GLU A 67 6.98 -24.12 -10.53
CA GLU A 67 8.03 -24.72 -11.35
C GLU A 67 9.15 -23.73 -11.73
N LEU A 68 8.81 -22.46 -11.96
CA LEU A 68 9.79 -21.45 -12.41
C LEU A 68 10.57 -20.78 -11.28
N LEU A 69 9.93 -20.52 -10.13
CA LEU A 69 10.44 -19.65 -9.06
C LEU A 69 10.25 -20.24 -7.66
N ASP A 70 9.91 -21.53 -7.56
CA ASP A 70 9.76 -22.27 -6.29
C ASP A 70 8.81 -21.57 -5.30
N ILE A 71 7.66 -21.10 -5.81
CA ILE A 71 6.67 -20.39 -4.98
C ILE A 71 6.10 -21.33 -3.91
N PRO A 72 6.23 -21.03 -2.61
CA PRO A 72 6.02 -22.03 -1.57
C PRO A 72 4.59 -22.02 -1.01
N VAL A 73 3.57 -21.80 -1.84
CA VAL A 73 2.17 -21.67 -1.39
C VAL A 73 1.20 -22.55 -2.16
N ASP A 74 0.11 -22.91 -1.51
CA ASP A 74 -1.03 -23.59 -2.12
C ASP A 74 -2.16 -22.62 -2.48
N LEU A 75 -3.07 -23.08 -3.35
CA LEU A 75 -4.34 -22.40 -3.62
C LEU A 75 -5.42 -22.88 -2.65
N MET A 76 -6.27 -21.96 -2.19
CA MET A 76 -7.54 -22.29 -1.56
C MET A 76 -8.67 -21.53 -2.26
N THR A 77 -9.82 -22.19 -2.47
CA THR A 77 -11.03 -21.57 -3.01
C THR A 77 -12.07 -21.33 -1.94
N GLU A 78 -13.03 -20.43 -2.20
CA GLU A 78 -14.06 -20.06 -1.21
C GLU A 78 -14.85 -21.25 -0.63
N PRO A 79 -15.27 -22.28 -1.41
CA PRO A 79 -15.97 -23.43 -0.85
C PRO A 79 -15.16 -24.25 0.16
N GLU A 80 -13.83 -24.19 0.10
CA GLU A 80 -12.93 -24.93 0.99
C GLU A 80 -12.78 -24.26 2.37
N LEU A 81 -13.13 -22.98 2.48
CA LEU A 81 -13.00 -22.21 3.73
C LEU A 81 -13.84 -22.80 4.88
N ALA A 82 -15.06 -23.27 4.58
CA ALA A 82 -15.98 -23.80 5.58
C ALA A 82 -15.51 -25.12 6.21
N ILE A 83 -14.60 -25.84 5.55
CA ILE A 83 -14.14 -27.18 5.96
C ILE A 83 -12.73 -27.17 6.56
N GLU A 84 -12.04 -26.03 6.57
CA GLU A 84 -10.70 -25.89 7.14
C GLU A 84 -10.74 -25.25 8.54
N PRO A 85 -10.67 -26.04 9.63
CA PRO A 85 -10.91 -25.54 10.98
C PRO A 85 -9.74 -24.76 11.60
N ASN A 86 -8.52 -24.85 11.04
CA ASN A 86 -7.30 -24.34 11.69
C ASN A 86 -6.58 -23.26 10.88
N LEU A 87 -7.28 -22.19 10.52
CA LEU A 87 -6.72 -21.07 9.77
C LEU A 87 -6.11 -19.97 10.67
N ASP A 88 -5.02 -19.39 10.20
CA ASP A 88 -4.49 -18.09 10.65
C ASP A 88 -4.70 -17.07 9.52
N ILE A 89 -5.77 -16.26 9.62
CA ILE A 89 -6.26 -15.44 8.50
C ILE A 89 -5.50 -14.11 8.47
N ARG A 90 -4.75 -13.89 7.39
CA ARG A 90 -3.86 -12.74 7.15
C ARG A 90 -4.27 -12.01 5.87
N PRO A 91 -5.36 -11.22 5.91
CA PRO A 91 -5.79 -10.48 4.75
C PRO A 91 -4.85 -9.31 4.47
N TRP A 92 -4.99 -8.73 3.28
CA TRP A 92 -4.39 -7.44 2.92
C TRP A 92 -4.67 -6.39 4.00
N GLY A 93 -5.92 -6.31 4.45
CA GLY A 93 -6.35 -5.56 5.62
C GLY A 93 -7.68 -6.10 6.15
N TRP A 94 -7.91 -5.98 7.45
CA TRP A 94 -9.13 -6.44 8.12
C TRP A 94 -10.18 -5.35 8.22
N ASP A 95 -11.37 -5.60 7.69
CA ASP A 95 -12.52 -4.69 7.84
C ASP A 95 -13.83 -5.46 8.08
N LEU A 96 -14.89 -4.72 8.39
CA LEU A 96 -16.20 -5.28 8.71
C LEU A 96 -16.82 -6.05 7.53
N ALA A 97 -16.58 -5.60 6.29
CA ALA A 97 -17.13 -6.25 5.11
C ALA A 97 -16.44 -7.59 4.85
N LEU A 98 -15.11 -7.65 5.00
CA LEU A 98 -14.36 -8.90 4.92
C LEU A 98 -14.75 -9.87 6.04
N ARG A 99 -14.86 -9.38 7.29
CA ARG A 99 -15.34 -10.21 8.42
C ARG A 99 -16.70 -10.85 8.08
N LYS A 100 -17.65 -10.05 7.59
CA LYS A 100 -18.97 -10.56 7.18
C LYS A 100 -18.86 -11.58 6.05
N ARG A 101 -18.06 -11.30 5.01
CA ARG A 101 -17.87 -12.21 3.87
C ARG A 101 -17.38 -13.57 4.35
N LEU A 102 -16.38 -13.61 5.24
CA LEU A 102 -15.84 -14.87 5.78
C LEU A 102 -16.85 -15.62 6.66
N SER A 103 -17.63 -14.89 7.48
CA SER A 103 -18.75 -15.48 8.25
C SER A 103 -19.79 -16.15 7.34
N VAL A 104 -20.19 -15.47 6.24
CA VAL A 104 -21.14 -16.04 5.26
C VAL A 104 -20.55 -17.26 4.53
N LEU A 105 -19.23 -17.30 4.34
CA LEU A 105 -18.52 -18.44 3.76
C LEU A 105 -18.31 -19.59 4.76
N GLY A 106 -18.83 -19.50 5.98
CA GLY A 106 -18.83 -20.58 6.97
C GLY A 106 -17.52 -20.71 7.76
N VAL A 107 -16.66 -19.69 7.74
CA VAL A 107 -15.45 -19.68 8.58
C VAL A 107 -15.84 -19.40 10.03
N ASP A 108 -15.25 -20.13 10.97
CA ASP A 108 -15.50 -19.96 12.40
C ASP A 108 -15.18 -18.53 12.86
N GLU A 109 -16.17 -17.87 13.47
CA GLU A 109 -16.04 -16.49 13.95
C GLU A 109 -15.01 -16.34 15.06
N ALA A 110 -14.63 -17.42 15.74
CA ALA A 110 -13.55 -17.44 16.73
C ALA A 110 -12.17 -17.08 16.13
N LEU A 111 -12.02 -17.18 14.79
CA LEU A 111 -10.79 -16.84 14.08
C LEU A 111 -10.72 -15.36 13.67
N PHE A 112 -11.80 -14.59 13.84
CA PHE A 112 -11.88 -13.21 13.38
C PHE A 112 -11.44 -12.22 14.46
N PRO A 113 -10.91 -11.05 14.08
CA PRO A 113 -10.65 -9.96 15.02
C PRO A 113 -11.96 -9.48 15.66
N SER A 114 -11.92 -9.16 16.95
CA SER A 114 -13.08 -8.63 17.68
C SER A 114 -13.58 -7.31 17.08
N MET A 115 -14.83 -6.94 17.40
CA MET A 115 -15.36 -5.65 16.98
C MET A 115 -14.57 -4.47 17.54
N GLU A 116 -14.02 -4.60 18.75
CA GLU A 116 -13.12 -3.60 19.32
C GLU A 116 -11.83 -3.46 18.51
N GLN A 117 -11.22 -4.58 18.09
CA GLN A 117 -10.04 -4.57 17.23
C GLN A 117 -10.35 -3.94 15.86
N LEU A 118 -11.51 -4.24 15.26
CA LEU A 118 -11.92 -3.65 13.96
C LEU A 118 -12.19 -2.14 14.07
N ASN A 119 -12.81 -1.69 15.17
CA ASN A 119 -12.98 -0.26 15.43
C ASN A 119 -11.62 0.43 15.63
N GLY A 120 -10.70 -0.22 16.37
CA GLY A 120 -9.32 0.22 16.51
C GLY A 120 -8.63 0.35 15.17
N LEU A 121 -8.70 -0.66 14.29
CA LEU A 121 -8.11 -0.62 12.94
C LEU A 121 -8.59 0.60 12.15
N ARG A 122 -9.90 0.90 12.17
CA ARG A 122 -10.43 2.10 11.53
C ARG A 122 -9.88 3.39 12.15
N GLU A 123 -9.83 3.46 13.48
CA GLU A 123 -9.33 4.63 14.20
C GLU A 123 -7.84 4.89 13.92
N TYR A 124 -7.00 3.84 13.95
CA TYR A 124 -5.56 3.96 13.79
C TYR A 124 -5.14 4.12 12.33
N SER A 125 -5.95 3.66 11.36
CA SER A 125 -5.73 3.92 9.93
C SER A 125 -6.13 5.32 9.51
N HIS A 126 -6.77 6.08 10.39
CA HIS A 126 -7.23 7.43 10.11
C HIS A 126 -6.03 8.39 10.03
N ARG A 127 -5.93 9.18 8.95
CA ARG A 127 -4.79 10.10 8.73
C ARG A 127 -4.58 11.16 9.82
N SER A 128 -5.54 11.37 10.73
CA SER A 128 -5.29 12.19 11.92
C SER A 128 -4.17 11.64 12.81
N LYS A 129 -3.89 10.32 12.78
CA LYS A 129 -2.74 9.74 13.48
C LYS A 129 -1.42 10.19 12.85
N ALA A 130 -1.36 10.25 11.51
CA ALA A 130 -0.22 10.82 10.79
C ALA A 130 -0.05 12.32 11.09
N VAL A 131 -1.15 13.09 11.12
CA VAL A 131 -1.15 14.51 11.53
C VAL A 131 -0.53 14.70 12.91
N SER A 132 -0.95 13.89 13.89
CA SER A 132 -0.42 13.98 15.25
C SER A 132 1.04 13.54 15.35
N LEU A 133 1.46 12.56 14.56
CA LEU A 133 2.83 12.02 14.59
C LEU A 133 3.84 12.93 13.88
N LEU A 134 3.43 13.61 12.80
CA LEU A 134 4.31 14.39 11.92
C LEU A 134 5.22 15.39 12.68
N PRO A 135 4.73 16.19 13.66
CA PRO A 135 5.58 17.09 14.44
C PRO A 135 6.70 16.37 15.22
N GLU A 136 6.45 15.16 15.71
CA GLU A 136 7.43 14.37 16.47
C GLU A 136 8.54 13.79 15.59
N LEU A 137 8.32 13.74 14.27
CA LEU A 137 9.28 13.24 13.28
C LEU A 137 10.12 14.34 12.64
N ARG A 138 9.84 15.62 12.92
CA ARG A 138 10.63 16.76 12.45
C ARG A 138 11.83 17.01 13.37
N LEU A 139 12.84 16.14 13.26
CA LEU A 139 13.94 16.06 14.23
C LEU A 139 14.95 17.23 14.13
N ASN A 140 15.09 17.84 12.94
CA ASN A 140 16.02 18.94 12.66
C ASN A 140 15.65 19.66 11.34
N GLU A 141 16.54 20.52 10.85
CA GLU A 141 16.36 21.33 9.64
C GLU A 141 16.19 20.55 8.32
N TYR A 142 16.57 19.26 8.29
CA TYR A 142 16.36 18.38 7.12
C TYR A 142 14.93 17.84 7.03
N PHE A 143 14.02 18.28 7.89
CA PHE A 143 12.62 17.86 7.87
C PHE A 143 11.68 19.04 7.61
N CYS A 144 10.62 18.76 6.85
CA CYS A 144 9.53 19.67 6.61
C CYS A 144 8.19 18.96 6.83
N GLY A 145 7.10 19.61 6.44
CA GLY A 145 5.76 19.05 6.53
C GLY A 145 4.90 19.78 7.54
N GLU A 146 3.68 20.03 7.10
CA GLU A 146 2.56 20.57 7.86
C GLU A 146 1.33 19.80 7.43
N SER A 147 0.53 19.36 8.39
CA SER A 147 -0.73 18.68 8.13
C SER A 147 -1.69 19.02 9.26
N TYR A 148 -2.94 19.25 8.93
CA TYR A 148 -3.95 19.76 9.86
C TYR A 148 -5.22 18.94 9.78
N TYR A 149 -5.81 18.62 10.92
CA TYR A 149 -7.12 17.97 10.98
C TYR A 149 -8.21 19.00 11.26
N LEU A 150 -8.95 19.36 10.21
CA LEU A 150 -9.95 20.44 10.22
C LEU A 150 -11.37 19.85 10.32
N LYS A 151 -12.22 20.44 11.15
CA LYS A 151 -13.56 19.92 11.48
C LYS A 151 -14.70 20.87 11.15
N THR A 152 -14.43 22.17 10.99
CA THR A 152 -15.50 23.15 10.75
C THR A 152 -15.44 23.78 9.35
N PRO A 153 -16.58 24.25 8.81
CA PRO A 153 -16.62 25.00 7.56
C PRO A 153 -15.69 26.21 7.52
N GLU A 154 -15.56 26.92 8.64
CA GLU A 154 -14.71 28.11 8.78
C GLU A 154 -13.23 27.73 8.66
N GLU A 155 -12.83 26.62 9.30
CA GLU A 155 -11.46 26.09 9.21
C GLU A 155 -11.11 25.68 7.78
N TRP A 156 -11.99 24.92 7.10
CA TRP A 156 -11.78 24.48 5.72
C TRP A 156 -11.63 25.66 4.77
N LYS A 157 -12.58 26.61 4.85
CA LYS A 157 -12.61 27.80 4.01
C LYS A 157 -11.34 28.63 4.20
N ARG A 158 -11.01 28.92 5.47
CA ARG A 158 -9.82 29.70 5.82
C ARG A 158 -8.54 29.04 5.28
N PHE A 159 -8.38 27.74 5.50
CA PHE A 159 -7.18 27.04 5.04
C PHE A 159 -6.99 27.11 3.52
N VAL A 160 -8.10 26.93 2.77
CA VAL A 160 -8.11 26.98 1.31
C VAL A 160 -7.85 28.39 0.79
N GLU A 161 -8.51 29.42 1.34
CA GLU A 161 -8.45 30.79 0.82
C GLU A 161 -7.16 31.56 1.21
N GLU A 162 -6.51 31.18 2.31
CA GLU A 162 -5.22 31.78 2.72
C GLU A 162 -4.01 31.30 1.90
N ARG A 163 -4.20 30.33 0.98
CA ARG A 163 -3.11 29.68 0.24
C ARG A 163 -3.37 29.71 -1.25
N LYS A 164 -2.31 29.88 -2.04
CA LYS A 164 -2.40 29.80 -3.51
C LYS A 164 -2.88 28.41 -3.95
N GLU A 165 -2.30 27.37 -3.37
CA GLU A 165 -2.65 25.98 -3.63
C GLU A 165 -2.54 25.17 -2.33
N CYS A 166 -3.45 24.22 -2.14
CA CYS A 166 -3.41 23.28 -1.03
C CYS A 166 -4.09 21.96 -1.39
N LEU A 167 -3.88 20.94 -0.57
CA LEU A 167 -4.49 19.64 -0.73
C LEU A 167 -5.40 19.36 0.47
N LEU A 168 -6.66 19.03 0.19
CA LEU A 168 -7.55 18.44 1.18
C LEU A 168 -7.63 16.93 0.93
N LYS A 169 -7.60 16.14 2.00
CA LYS A 169 -7.69 14.67 1.95
C LYS A 169 -8.80 14.16 2.87
N ALA A 170 -9.54 13.17 2.40
CA ALA A 170 -10.38 12.38 3.29
C ALA A 170 -9.49 11.65 4.30
N PRO A 171 -9.84 11.61 5.59
CA PRO A 171 -8.99 10.93 6.57
C PRO A 171 -8.80 9.43 6.34
N LEU A 172 -9.78 8.76 5.77
CA LEU A 172 -9.77 7.36 5.35
C LEU A 172 -10.05 7.31 3.85
N SER A 173 -9.01 7.00 3.07
CA SER A 173 -9.08 6.76 1.65
C SER A 173 -7.78 6.09 1.16
N GLY A 174 -7.79 5.48 -0.02
CA GLY A 174 -6.61 4.83 -0.59
C GLY A 174 -6.40 5.16 -2.07
N SER A 175 -5.18 4.94 -2.57
CA SER A 175 -4.82 5.02 -4.00
C SER A 175 -5.19 6.35 -4.68
N GLY A 176 -4.89 7.49 -4.05
CA GLY A 176 -5.19 8.83 -4.59
C GLY A 176 -6.68 9.21 -4.61
N LYS A 177 -7.58 8.32 -4.15
CA LYS A 177 -9.00 8.64 -3.97
C LYS A 177 -9.17 9.54 -2.74
N GLY A 178 -10.20 10.38 -2.75
CA GLY A 178 -10.48 11.28 -1.62
C GLY A 178 -9.50 12.44 -1.49
N LEU A 179 -8.79 12.78 -2.57
CA LEU A 179 -7.95 13.97 -2.68
C LEU A 179 -8.73 15.10 -3.38
N ASN A 180 -8.59 16.33 -2.87
CA ASN A 180 -9.18 17.52 -3.47
C ASN A 180 -8.15 18.65 -3.55
N TRP A 181 -7.65 18.88 -4.77
CA TRP A 181 -6.63 19.88 -5.08
C TRP A 181 -7.29 21.26 -5.19
N CYS A 182 -6.99 22.13 -4.23
CA CYS A 182 -7.62 23.44 -4.11
C CYS A 182 -6.66 24.55 -4.59
N LYS A 183 -7.19 25.55 -5.30
CA LYS A 183 -6.42 26.65 -5.90
C LYS A 183 -6.83 28.02 -5.33
N GLY A 184 -6.80 28.15 -4.00
CA GLY A 184 -7.12 29.41 -3.32
C GLY A 184 -8.59 29.81 -3.28
N ILE A 185 -9.51 28.98 -3.79
CA ILE A 185 -10.94 29.29 -3.86
C ILE A 185 -11.75 28.15 -3.23
N PHE A 186 -12.52 28.47 -2.18
CA PHE A 186 -13.40 27.51 -1.51
C PHE A 186 -14.77 27.44 -2.21
N THR A 187 -14.85 26.60 -3.24
CA THR A 187 -16.07 26.45 -4.06
C THR A 187 -17.18 25.66 -3.36
N PRO A 188 -18.45 25.78 -3.79
CA PRO A 188 -19.54 24.94 -3.30
C PRO A 188 -19.29 23.43 -3.46
N PHE A 189 -18.55 23.03 -4.49
CA PHE A 189 -18.15 21.64 -4.68
C PHE A 189 -17.21 21.17 -3.56
N ILE A 190 -16.18 21.96 -3.24
CA ILE A 190 -15.23 21.66 -2.16
C ILE A 190 -15.97 21.63 -0.82
N SER A 191 -16.80 22.64 -0.54
CA SER A 191 -17.62 22.69 0.68
C SER A 191 -18.51 21.45 0.82
N GLY A 192 -19.27 21.09 -0.22
CA GLY A 192 -20.13 19.91 -0.18
C GLY A 192 -19.35 18.60 0.00
N TRP A 193 -18.15 18.50 -0.58
CA TRP A 193 -17.26 17.37 -0.34
C TRP A 193 -16.77 17.31 1.12
N CYS A 194 -16.29 18.43 1.68
CA CYS A 194 -15.86 18.50 3.08
C CYS A 194 -17.00 18.13 4.04
N THR A 195 -18.22 18.63 3.81
CA THR A 195 -19.39 18.29 4.64
C THR A 195 -19.67 16.78 4.65
N ARG A 196 -19.62 16.12 3.48
CA ARG A 196 -19.86 14.66 3.39
C ARG A 196 -18.75 13.85 4.06
N VAL A 197 -17.48 14.25 3.86
CA VAL A 197 -16.34 13.57 4.47
C VAL A 197 -16.38 13.75 5.99
N THR A 198 -16.63 14.95 6.50
CA THR A 198 -16.73 15.20 7.94
C THR A 198 -17.89 14.46 8.58
N ALA A 199 -19.04 14.37 7.91
CA ALA A 199 -20.19 13.60 8.42
C ALA A 199 -19.89 12.10 8.57
N SER A 200 -18.98 11.53 7.77
CA SER A 200 -18.68 10.09 7.75
C SER A 200 -17.35 9.72 8.44
N GLN A 201 -16.40 10.67 8.51
CA GLN A 201 -15.03 10.44 8.97
C GLN A 201 -14.58 11.44 10.03
N GLY A 202 -15.44 12.38 10.45
CA GLY A 202 -15.19 13.29 11.57
C GLY A 202 -14.42 14.57 11.24
N GLY A 203 -13.81 14.69 10.06
CA GLY A 203 -13.17 15.90 9.58
C GLY A 203 -12.42 15.69 8.26
N VAL A 204 -11.56 16.65 7.91
CA VAL A 204 -10.76 16.67 6.67
C VAL A 204 -9.31 16.94 7.02
N ILE A 205 -8.38 16.23 6.36
CA ILE A 205 -6.95 16.55 6.46
C ILE A 205 -6.62 17.65 5.46
N ALA A 206 -5.84 18.64 5.87
CA ALA A 206 -5.45 19.75 5.03
C ALA A 206 -3.93 19.95 5.09
N GLU A 207 -3.29 20.02 3.92
CA GLU A 207 -1.84 20.11 3.77
C GLU A 207 -1.48 21.20 2.73
N PRO A 208 -0.39 21.95 2.93
CA PRO A 208 0.19 22.74 1.85
C PRO A 208 0.79 21.84 0.76
N ILE A 209 0.96 22.38 -0.45
CA ILE A 209 1.63 21.67 -1.54
C ILE A 209 3.15 21.88 -1.41
N TYR A 210 3.90 20.79 -1.52
CA TYR A 210 5.36 20.80 -1.55
C TYR A 210 5.88 20.49 -2.96
N ASP A 211 7.02 21.09 -3.34
CA ASP A 211 7.75 20.73 -4.56
C ASP A 211 8.44 19.38 -4.34
N LYS A 212 7.67 18.32 -4.51
CA LYS A 212 8.12 16.95 -4.33
C LYS A 212 9.06 16.53 -5.46
N VAL A 213 10.18 15.91 -5.10
CA VAL A 213 11.12 15.31 -6.06
C VAL A 213 11.14 13.78 -6.04
N GLU A 214 10.89 13.14 -4.89
CA GLU A 214 10.85 11.68 -4.77
C GLU A 214 9.74 11.25 -3.80
N ASP A 215 9.07 10.13 -4.09
CA ASP A 215 8.21 9.42 -3.14
C ASP A 215 8.94 8.16 -2.63
N PHE A 216 8.89 7.93 -1.33
CA PHE A 216 9.40 6.70 -0.72
C PHE A 216 8.62 6.36 0.53
N ALA A 217 8.72 5.12 1.01
CA ALA A 217 8.17 4.73 2.29
C ALA A 217 9.21 4.00 3.13
N MET A 218 9.02 4.02 4.45
CA MET A 218 9.63 3.05 5.35
C MET A 218 8.54 2.04 5.74
N GLU A 219 8.80 0.77 5.46
CA GLU A 219 7.92 -0.34 5.77
C GLU A 219 8.33 -0.98 7.10
N PHE A 220 7.33 -1.38 7.88
CA PHE A 220 7.49 -1.97 9.20
C PHE A 220 6.56 -3.17 9.39
N TYR A 221 6.82 -3.96 10.43
CA TYR A 221 5.94 -5.02 10.91
C TYR A 221 5.70 -4.86 12.40
N SER A 222 4.42 -4.82 12.80
CA SER A 222 3.99 -4.84 14.19
C SER A 222 3.69 -6.27 14.62
N ASP A 223 4.26 -6.71 15.74
CA ASP A 223 4.01 -8.04 16.31
C ASP A 223 2.66 -8.15 17.05
N GLY A 224 2.03 -7.00 17.34
CA GLY A 224 0.81 -6.90 18.15
C GLY A 224 1.02 -7.05 19.65
N ALA A 225 2.27 -7.17 20.09
CA ALA A 225 2.70 -7.30 21.48
C ALA A 225 3.55 -6.10 21.97
N GLY A 226 3.66 -5.05 21.15
CA GLY A 226 4.31 -3.78 21.48
C GLY A 226 5.54 -3.45 20.62
N GLU A 227 6.04 -4.39 19.83
CA GLU A 227 7.24 -4.19 19.00
C GLU A 227 6.88 -3.90 17.54
N VAL A 228 7.42 -2.80 17.01
CA VAL A 228 7.39 -2.46 15.60
C VAL A 228 8.81 -2.50 15.05
N THR A 229 9.03 -3.42 14.11
CA THR A 229 10.35 -3.68 13.50
C THR A 229 10.41 -3.11 12.09
N PHE A 230 11.57 -2.60 11.70
CA PHE A 230 11.80 -2.11 10.35
C PHE A 230 11.95 -3.27 9.37
N VAL A 231 11.18 -3.23 8.28
CA VAL A 231 11.19 -4.24 7.21
C VAL A 231 12.07 -3.77 6.05
N GLY A 232 12.00 -2.49 5.69
CA GLY A 232 12.81 -1.94 4.61
C GLY A 232 12.23 -0.65 4.01
N TYR A 233 12.99 -0.03 3.12
CA TYR A 233 12.50 1.09 2.31
C TYR A 233 11.68 0.60 1.11
N SER A 234 10.64 1.31 0.70
CA SER A 234 10.04 1.17 -0.63
C SER A 234 10.18 2.48 -1.41
N PHE A 235 10.34 2.41 -2.74
CA PHE A 235 10.56 3.58 -3.59
C PHE A 235 9.54 3.59 -4.70
N PHE A 236 8.56 4.48 -4.62
CA PHE A 236 7.39 4.45 -5.48
C PHE A 236 7.23 5.74 -6.27
N HIS A 237 6.32 5.74 -7.22
CA HIS A 237 5.96 6.91 -7.99
C HIS A 237 4.48 7.15 -7.88
N THR A 238 4.11 8.41 -7.71
CA THR A 238 2.73 8.86 -7.84
C THR A 238 2.60 9.89 -8.95
N GLY A 239 1.53 9.77 -9.74
CA GLY A 239 1.21 10.71 -10.80
C GLY A 239 0.79 12.08 -10.26
N LYS A 240 0.58 13.05 -11.15
CA LYS A 240 0.19 14.43 -10.80
C LYS A 240 -1.10 14.53 -9.97
N SER A 241 -1.98 13.54 -10.07
CA SER A 241 -3.22 13.46 -9.29
C SER A 241 -3.05 12.83 -7.91
N GLY A 242 -1.86 12.31 -7.57
CA GLY A 242 -1.56 11.56 -6.36
C GLY A 242 -1.89 10.06 -6.44
N MET A 243 -2.16 9.53 -7.64
CA MET A 243 -2.40 8.10 -7.84
C MET A 243 -1.07 7.34 -7.93
N TYR A 244 -1.01 6.16 -7.30
CA TYR A 244 0.12 5.25 -7.40
C TYR A 244 0.32 4.75 -8.83
N GLU A 245 1.55 4.81 -9.34
CA GLU A 245 1.93 4.39 -10.70
C GLU A 245 2.86 3.16 -10.71
N GLY A 246 3.52 2.87 -9.59
CA GLY A 246 4.44 1.73 -9.48
C GLY A 246 5.50 1.88 -8.41
N ASN A 247 6.22 0.80 -8.14
CA ASN A 247 7.41 0.75 -7.29
C ASN A 247 8.64 0.44 -8.15
N ARG A 248 9.80 0.96 -7.74
CA ARG A 248 11.09 0.43 -8.19
C ARG A 248 11.42 -0.80 -7.36
N LEU A 249 11.93 -1.84 -8.01
CA LEU A 249 12.47 -3.02 -7.37
C LEU A 249 13.96 -2.77 -7.15
N LEU A 250 14.32 -2.41 -5.93
CA LEU A 250 15.66 -2.01 -5.50
C LEU A 250 15.94 -2.62 -4.12
N SER A 251 17.22 -2.86 -3.83
CA SER A 251 17.65 -3.23 -2.48
C SER A 251 17.53 -2.05 -1.50
N ASN A 252 17.55 -2.35 -0.20
CA ASN A 252 17.63 -1.33 0.85
C ASN A 252 18.81 -0.38 0.61
N GLU A 253 19.98 -0.93 0.29
CA GLU A 253 21.22 -0.19 0.08
C GLU A 253 21.13 0.72 -1.15
N ALA A 254 20.49 0.24 -2.22
CA ALA A 254 20.28 1.02 -3.43
C ALA A 254 19.32 2.20 -3.19
N ILE A 255 18.20 1.98 -2.49
CA ILE A 255 17.26 3.05 -2.12
C ILE A 255 17.95 4.05 -1.18
N TRP A 256 18.63 3.56 -0.16
CA TRP A 256 19.34 4.39 0.80
C TRP A 256 20.43 5.26 0.13
N LYS A 257 21.15 4.70 -0.85
CA LYS A 257 22.13 5.44 -1.66
C LYS A 257 21.47 6.52 -2.51
N GLN A 258 20.28 6.28 -3.06
CA GLN A 258 19.52 7.30 -3.81
C GLN A 258 19.05 8.42 -2.89
N LEU A 259 18.43 8.09 -1.76
CA LEU A 259 17.94 9.08 -0.79
C LEU A 259 19.08 9.92 -0.18
N SER A 260 20.25 9.31 0.03
CA SER A 260 21.45 9.99 0.56
C SER A 260 22.04 11.04 -0.39
N GLN A 261 21.57 11.13 -1.64
CA GLN A 261 21.92 12.23 -2.55
C GLN A 261 21.21 13.54 -2.18
N TYR A 262 20.09 13.46 -1.46
CA TYR A 262 19.27 14.61 -1.10
C TYR A 262 19.51 15.08 0.33
N VAL A 263 19.70 14.14 1.25
CA VAL A 263 19.86 14.41 2.69
C VAL A 263 20.99 13.57 3.27
N PRO A 264 21.68 14.03 4.34
CA PRO A 264 22.72 13.23 4.97
C PRO A 264 22.18 11.89 5.46
N SER A 265 22.94 10.82 5.23
CA SER A 265 22.60 9.46 5.62
C SER A 265 22.13 9.29 7.08
N LYS A 266 22.74 10.05 8.01
CA LYS A 266 22.35 10.03 9.43
C LYS A 266 20.89 10.44 9.64
N VAL A 267 20.35 11.35 8.81
CA VAL A 267 18.95 11.80 8.88
C VAL A 267 17.98 10.62 8.65
N LEU A 268 18.30 9.72 7.72
CA LEU A 268 17.49 8.53 7.45
C LEU A 268 17.52 7.55 8.62
N THR A 269 18.71 7.30 9.19
CA THR A 269 18.87 6.42 10.36
C THR A 269 18.16 6.97 11.60
N ASP A 270 18.27 8.28 11.87
CA ASP A 270 17.59 8.93 12.98
C ASP A 270 16.07 8.86 12.82
N LEU A 271 15.57 9.06 11.59
CA LEU A 271 14.14 8.94 11.27
C LEU A 271 13.63 7.52 11.49
N GLU A 272 14.33 6.51 10.98
CA GLU A 272 13.97 5.09 11.17
C GLU A 272 13.90 4.73 12.65
N ASN A 273 14.89 5.14 13.45
CA ASN A 273 14.92 4.90 14.89
C ASN A 273 13.77 5.60 15.61
N CYS A 274 13.48 6.85 15.26
CA CYS A 274 12.34 7.57 15.82
C CYS A 274 11.03 6.87 15.46
N LEU A 275 10.85 6.45 14.21
CA LEU A 275 9.65 5.75 13.75
C LEU A 275 9.44 4.43 14.47
N LYS A 276 10.46 3.59 14.64
CA LYS A 276 10.34 2.34 15.42
C LYS A 276 9.77 2.62 16.81
N TYR A 277 10.34 3.59 17.53
CA TYR A 277 9.87 3.97 18.87
C TYR A 277 8.44 4.51 18.87
N ARG A 278 8.14 5.48 17.98
CA ARG A 278 6.82 6.15 17.95
C ARG A 278 5.72 5.23 17.45
N LEU A 279 5.98 4.39 16.46
CA LEU A 279 5.02 3.42 15.94
C LEU A 279 4.78 2.30 16.96
N SER A 280 5.80 1.82 17.67
CA SER A 280 5.61 0.90 18.81
C SER A 280 4.64 1.47 19.84
N ALA A 281 4.81 2.74 20.22
CA ALA A 281 3.91 3.41 21.15
C ALA A 281 2.50 3.65 20.58
N LEU A 282 2.39 3.95 19.28
CA LEU A 282 1.13 4.32 18.63
C LEU A 282 0.26 3.11 18.27
N VAL A 283 0.86 2.06 17.71
CA VAL A 283 0.13 0.91 17.13
C VAL A 283 0.60 -0.47 17.62
N GLY A 284 1.72 -0.56 18.33
CA GLY A 284 2.39 -1.83 18.63
C GLY A 284 1.54 -2.87 19.38
N THR A 285 0.58 -2.43 20.19
CA THR A 285 -0.31 -3.33 20.98
C THR A 285 -1.73 -3.45 20.41
N VAL A 286 -2.08 -2.64 19.41
CA VAL A 286 -3.44 -2.55 18.83
C VAL A 286 -3.50 -3.07 17.39
N TYR A 287 -2.35 -3.23 16.74
CA TYR A 287 -2.22 -3.72 15.38
C TYR A 287 -1.16 -4.82 15.28
N LYS A 288 -1.48 -5.88 14.54
CA LYS A 288 -0.52 -6.92 14.16
C LYS A 288 -0.52 -7.05 12.64
N GLY A 289 0.65 -6.94 12.03
CA GLY A 289 0.80 -7.01 10.57
C GLY A 289 1.77 -5.96 10.03
N TYR A 290 1.84 -5.90 8.71
CA TYR A 290 2.67 -4.94 8.01
C TYR A 290 2.05 -3.55 8.00
N LEU A 291 2.89 -2.53 8.09
CA LEU A 291 2.47 -1.15 7.91
C LEU A 291 3.54 -0.35 7.16
N GLY A 292 3.11 0.66 6.42
CA GLY A 292 4.00 1.59 5.71
C GLY A 292 3.82 3.03 6.20
N VAL A 293 4.91 3.77 6.28
CA VAL A 293 4.88 5.23 6.46
C VAL A 293 5.34 5.88 5.17
N ASP A 294 4.41 6.50 4.47
CA ASP A 294 4.65 7.16 3.19
C ASP A 294 5.32 8.52 3.44
N MET A 295 6.32 8.84 2.63
CA MET A 295 7.19 9.99 2.78
C MET A 295 7.50 10.59 1.41
N MET A 296 8.03 11.80 1.43
CA MET A 296 8.56 12.41 0.22
C MET A 296 9.80 13.23 0.51
N ILE A 297 10.67 13.35 -0.49
CA ILE A 297 11.72 14.38 -0.51
C ILE A 297 11.13 15.62 -1.17
N CYS A 298 11.23 16.75 -0.50
CA CYS A 298 10.76 18.05 -0.96
C CYS A 298 11.93 18.97 -1.25
N ARG A 299 11.87 19.67 -2.38
CA ARG A 299 12.79 20.74 -2.74
C ARG A 299 12.27 22.07 -2.19
N PHE A 300 13.19 22.87 -1.68
CA PHE A 300 12.97 24.24 -1.22
C PHE A 300 13.78 25.21 -2.10
N PRO A 301 13.39 26.50 -2.14
CA PRO A 301 14.14 27.52 -2.85
C PRO A 301 15.63 27.53 -2.45
N GLU A 302 16.54 27.76 -3.40
CA GLU A 302 18.00 27.66 -3.17
C GLU A 302 18.53 28.61 -2.09
N ASN A 303 17.81 29.71 -1.84
CA ASN A 303 18.10 30.66 -0.77
C ASN A 303 17.69 30.17 0.62
N GLU A 304 16.95 29.06 0.72
CA GLU A 304 16.64 28.36 1.97
C GLU A 304 17.50 27.10 2.11
N LYS A 305 18.24 26.99 3.21
CA LYS A 305 19.05 25.79 3.51
C LYS A 305 18.40 24.96 4.63
N PRO A 306 18.42 23.62 4.53
CA PRO A 306 18.85 22.83 3.38
C PRO A 306 17.83 22.88 2.22
N ALA A 307 18.34 22.76 0.99
CA ALA A 307 17.54 22.83 -0.24
C ALA A 307 16.63 21.60 -0.46
N PHE A 308 16.96 20.48 0.20
CA PHE A 308 16.12 19.29 0.24
C PHE A 308 15.80 18.92 1.68
N ARG A 309 14.54 18.54 1.91
CA ARG A 309 14.03 18.14 3.23
C ARG A 309 13.10 16.94 3.07
N ILE A 310 13.06 16.07 4.06
CA ILE A 310 12.10 14.97 4.13
C ILE A 310 10.78 15.50 4.69
N HIS A 311 9.65 15.20 4.04
CA HIS A 311 8.34 15.19 4.69
C HIS A 311 8.12 13.77 5.27
N PRO A 312 8.30 13.56 6.58
CA PRO A 312 8.56 12.22 7.13
C PRO A 312 7.31 11.36 7.36
N CYS A 313 6.10 11.91 7.19
CA CYS A 313 4.86 11.17 7.36
C CYS A 313 3.73 11.85 6.60
N VAL A 314 3.52 11.43 5.36
CA VAL A 314 2.39 11.84 4.51
C VAL A 314 1.14 11.05 4.89
N GLU A 315 1.29 9.76 5.16
CA GLU A 315 0.26 8.88 5.71
C GLU A 315 0.88 7.63 6.35
N ILE A 316 0.08 6.93 7.16
CA ILE A 316 0.42 5.64 7.76
C ILE A 316 -0.58 4.62 7.22
N ASN A 317 -0.09 3.58 6.56
CA ASN A 317 -0.87 2.52 5.94
C ASN A 317 -0.85 1.27 6.84
N LEU A 318 -1.85 1.05 7.70
CA LEU A 318 -1.94 -0.11 8.61
C LEU A 318 -2.52 -1.36 7.94
N ARG A 319 -1.85 -1.79 6.89
CA ARG A 319 -2.21 -2.96 6.10
C ARG A 319 -1.01 -3.41 5.29
N MET A 320 -1.12 -4.59 4.70
CA MET A 320 -0.30 -4.92 3.55
C MET A 320 -0.41 -3.81 2.50
N ASN A 321 0.69 -3.54 1.81
CA ASN A 321 0.76 -2.46 0.85
C ASN A 321 1.68 -2.83 -0.32
N MET A 322 1.66 -2.00 -1.36
CA MET A 322 2.42 -2.27 -2.59
C MET A 322 3.93 -2.14 -2.38
N GLY A 323 4.37 -1.33 -1.42
CA GLY A 323 5.79 -1.19 -1.05
C GLY A 323 6.33 -2.48 -0.44
N VAL A 324 5.59 -3.08 0.49
CA VAL A 324 5.93 -4.39 1.08
C VAL A 324 5.98 -5.49 0.01
N ILE A 325 5.03 -5.51 -0.93
CA ILE A 325 5.10 -6.43 -2.09
C ILE A 325 6.38 -6.20 -2.89
N ALA A 326 6.68 -4.95 -3.26
CA ALA A 326 7.87 -4.63 -4.05
C ALA A 326 9.15 -5.15 -3.38
N ARG A 327 9.18 -5.13 -2.05
CA ARG A 327 10.27 -5.71 -1.25
C ARG A 327 10.35 -7.21 -1.32
N PHE A 328 9.25 -7.91 -1.09
CA PHE A 328 9.26 -9.36 -1.23
C PHE A 328 9.60 -9.81 -2.65
N LEU A 329 9.11 -9.10 -3.66
CA LEU A 329 9.46 -9.35 -5.06
C LEU A 329 10.96 -9.21 -5.30
N HIS A 330 11.55 -8.09 -4.88
CA HIS A 330 12.99 -7.87 -5.06
C HIS A 330 13.81 -8.90 -4.27
N ASP A 331 13.55 -9.04 -2.97
CA ASP A 331 14.43 -9.79 -2.06
C ASP A 331 14.39 -11.30 -2.32
N ARG A 332 13.22 -11.83 -2.73
CA ARG A 332 13.03 -13.28 -2.98
C ARG A 332 13.23 -13.65 -4.44
N TYR A 333 12.74 -12.85 -5.39
CA TYR A 333 12.56 -13.30 -6.78
C TYR A 333 13.39 -12.52 -7.81
N VAL A 334 13.93 -11.35 -7.48
CA VAL A 334 14.87 -10.64 -8.36
C VAL A 334 16.29 -11.09 -8.04
N ARG A 335 17.10 -11.33 -9.09
CA ARG A 335 18.49 -11.73 -8.93
C ARG A 335 19.31 -10.55 -8.36
N PRO A 336 20.23 -10.79 -7.41
CA PRO A 336 21.16 -9.75 -6.98
C PRO A 336 21.92 -9.12 -8.16
N GLY A 337 22.02 -7.79 -8.16
CA GLY A 337 22.58 -7.02 -9.28
C GLY A 337 21.61 -6.88 -10.46
N SER A 338 20.30 -7.01 -10.23
CA SER A 338 19.25 -6.68 -11.18
C SER A 338 18.23 -5.80 -10.48
N THR A 339 17.66 -4.86 -11.21
CA THR A 339 16.64 -3.93 -10.71
C THR A 339 15.45 -3.93 -11.63
N GLY A 340 14.36 -3.29 -11.23
CA GLY A 340 13.16 -3.30 -12.06
C GLY A 340 12.07 -2.36 -11.60
N ARG A 341 10.88 -2.59 -12.14
CA ARG A 341 9.65 -1.92 -11.73
C ARG A 341 8.55 -2.94 -11.46
N PHE A 342 7.76 -2.67 -10.43
CA PHE A 342 6.50 -3.35 -10.14
C PHE A 342 5.34 -2.39 -10.42
N VAL A 343 4.40 -2.81 -11.26
CA VAL A 343 3.28 -1.98 -11.73
C VAL A 343 1.97 -2.73 -11.62
N ILE A 344 0.91 -1.99 -11.28
CA ILE A 344 -0.48 -2.41 -11.48
C ILE A 344 -1.11 -1.40 -12.44
N ASP A 345 -1.64 -1.89 -13.54
CA ASP A 345 -2.35 -1.06 -14.53
C ASP A 345 -3.79 -1.55 -14.76
N TYR A 346 -4.57 -0.71 -15.44
CA TYR A 346 -5.97 -0.95 -15.74
C TYR A 346 -6.24 -0.67 -17.22
N HIS A 347 -6.86 -1.64 -17.88
CA HIS A 347 -7.26 -1.63 -19.27
C HIS A 347 -8.79 -1.80 -19.35
N PRO A 348 -9.55 -0.76 -19.74
CA PRO A 348 -11.01 -0.78 -19.66
C PRO A 348 -11.66 -1.69 -20.71
N SER A 349 -11.01 -1.89 -21.86
CA SER A 349 -11.58 -2.67 -22.97
C SER A 349 -11.16 -4.13 -22.90
N GLU A 350 -12.07 -5.03 -23.29
CA GLU A 350 -11.79 -6.46 -23.37
C GLU A 350 -10.64 -6.74 -24.35
N GLY A 351 -9.71 -7.61 -23.96
CA GLY A 351 -8.57 -8.02 -24.78
C GLY A 351 -7.36 -7.07 -24.72
N GLU A 352 -7.50 -5.81 -24.33
CA GLU A 352 -6.37 -4.86 -24.26
C GLU A 352 -5.29 -5.32 -23.28
N ALA A 353 -5.68 -5.78 -22.08
CA ALA A 353 -4.74 -6.30 -21.09
C ALA A 353 -3.96 -7.52 -21.61
N LEU A 354 -4.64 -8.41 -22.35
CA LEU A 354 -4.01 -9.60 -22.93
C LEU A 354 -3.05 -9.23 -24.06
N GLN A 355 -3.46 -8.32 -24.95
CA GLN A 355 -2.61 -7.83 -26.03
C GLN A 355 -1.33 -7.19 -25.48
N GLU A 356 -1.43 -6.38 -24.43
CA GLU A 356 -0.26 -5.76 -23.82
C GLU A 356 0.61 -6.78 -23.07
N HIS A 357 0.00 -7.79 -22.43
CA HIS A 357 0.73 -8.91 -21.85
C HIS A 357 1.52 -9.70 -22.91
N GLU A 358 0.91 -10.03 -24.05
CA GLU A 358 1.56 -10.74 -25.17
C GLU A 358 2.69 -9.89 -25.77
N ARG A 359 2.44 -8.60 -25.99
CA ARG A 359 3.45 -7.65 -26.50
C ARG A 359 4.65 -7.56 -25.56
N MET A 360 4.43 -7.39 -24.26
CA MET A 360 5.49 -7.31 -23.25
C MET A 360 6.28 -8.61 -23.15
N SER A 361 5.60 -9.76 -23.19
CA SER A 361 6.23 -11.09 -23.14
C SER A 361 7.13 -11.34 -24.36
N ALA A 362 6.70 -10.91 -25.55
CA ALA A 362 7.49 -11.01 -26.77
C ALA A 362 8.66 -10.00 -26.82
N THR A 363 8.44 -8.78 -26.31
CA THR A 363 9.45 -7.71 -26.35
C THR A 363 10.55 -7.91 -25.30
N TYR A 364 10.17 -8.41 -24.12
CA TYR A 364 11.06 -8.59 -22.98
C TYR A 364 10.96 -10.03 -22.45
N PRO A 365 11.49 -11.02 -23.17
CA PRO A 365 11.46 -12.41 -22.75
C PRO A 365 12.02 -12.58 -21.34
N LEU A 366 11.33 -13.36 -20.51
CA LEU A 366 11.75 -13.64 -19.14
C LEU A 366 13.01 -14.51 -19.13
N GLU A 367 14.05 -14.04 -18.46
CA GLU A 367 15.26 -14.80 -18.20
C GLU A 367 15.41 -15.05 -16.69
N ILE A 368 15.41 -16.33 -16.32
CA ILE A 368 15.63 -16.79 -14.95
C ILE A 368 17.01 -17.43 -14.86
N ARG A 369 17.78 -17.05 -13.85
CA ARG A 369 19.08 -17.65 -13.52
C ARG A 369 19.09 -17.98 -12.04
N GLU A 370 19.50 -19.19 -11.69
CA GLU A 370 19.62 -19.64 -10.29
C GLU A 370 18.30 -19.47 -9.50
N GLY A 371 17.17 -19.77 -10.14
CA GLY A 371 15.83 -19.66 -9.52
C GLY A 371 15.32 -18.24 -9.31
N ARG A 372 15.99 -17.21 -9.88
CA ARG A 372 15.58 -15.80 -9.76
C ARG A 372 15.53 -15.10 -11.11
N VAL A 373 14.66 -14.10 -11.21
CA VAL A 373 14.51 -13.25 -12.40
C VAL A 373 15.76 -12.40 -12.58
N TYR A 374 16.49 -12.64 -13.66
CA TYR A 374 17.65 -11.86 -14.07
C TYR A 374 17.24 -10.69 -14.96
N SER A 375 16.31 -10.90 -15.89
CA SER A 375 15.78 -9.86 -16.75
C SER A 375 14.44 -10.24 -17.38
N GLY A 376 13.74 -9.27 -17.96
CA GLY A 376 12.53 -9.50 -18.74
C GLY A 376 11.25 -9.16 -18.00
N TYR A 377 10.13 -9.47 -18.63
CA TYR A 377 8.78 -9.22 -18.12
C TYR A 377 8.23 -10.49 -17.45
N LEU A 378 7.64 -10.32 -16.26
CA LEU A 378 6.93 -11.38 -15.55
C LEU A 378 5.54 -10.87 -15.12
N PRO A 379 4.43 -11.46 -15.61
CA PRO A 379 3.13 -11.23 -15.00
C PRO A 379 3.15 -11.80 -13.57
N LEU A 380 2.52 -11.11 -12.63
CA LEU A 380 2.37 -11.55 -11.24
C LEU A 380 1.03 -12.26 -10.98
N VAL A 381 0.11 -12.19 -11.92
CA VAL A 381 -1.20 -12.86 -11.88
C VAL A 381 -1.56 -13.33 -13.29
N PRO A 382 -2.45 -14.33 -13.44
CA PRO A 382 -2.88 -14.76 -14.77
C PRO A 382 -3.54 -13.62 -15.56
N VAL A 383 -3.15 -13.48 -16.83
CA VAL A 383 -3.76 -12.51 -17.76
C VAL A 383 -4.50 -13.28 -18.84
N HIS A 384 -5.78 -12.94 -19.05
CA HIS A 384 -6.64 -13.56 -20.06
C HIS A 384 -7.49 -12.51 -20.75
N ARG A 385 -8.24 -12.90 -21.80
CA ARG A 385 -9.02 -11.98 -22.64
C ARG A 385 -9.95 -11.04 -21.86
N ARG A 386 -10.52 -11.49 -20.74
CA ARG A 386 -11.45 -10.72 -19.90
C ARG A 386 -10.77 -9.87 -18.81
N SER A 387 -9.45 -9.96 -18.66
CA SER A 387 -8.72 -9.23 -17.62
C SER A 387 -8.79 -7.73 -17.92
N CYS A 388 -9.01 -6.93 -16.89
CA CYS A 388 -8.84 -5.48 -16.97
C CYS A 388 -7.66 -5.01 -16.14
N TYR A 389 -7.34 -5.67 -15.03
CA TYR A 389 -6.18 -5.37 -14.22
C TYR A 389 -5.03 -6.32 -14.56
N ARG A 390 -3.82 -5.79 -14.55
CA ARG A 390 -2.59 -6.58 -14.55
C ARG A 390 -1.74 -6.16 -13.38
N ALA A 391 -1.06 -7.11 -12.77
CA ALA A 391 0.08 -6.88 -11.89
C ALA A 391 1.29 -7.53 -12.54
N TRP A 392 2.41 -6.83 -12.64
CA TRP A 392 3.59 -7.34 -13.34
C TRP A 392 4.87 -6.67 -12.88
N ILE A 393 5.98 -7.35 -13.10
CA ILE A 393 7.32 -6.78 -12.97
C ILE A 393 8.04 -6.75 -14.32
N TRP A 394 8.93 -5.77 -14.46
CA TRP A 394 9.91 -5.74 -15.54
C TRP A 394 11.29 -5.51 -14.94
N VAL A 395 12.20 -6.46 -15.16
CA VAL A 395 13.52 -6.51 -14.55
C VAL A 395 14.59 -6.32 -15.63
N THR A 396 15.64 -5.62 -15.28
CA THR A 396 16.84 -5.40 -16.09
C THR A 396 18.08 -5.67 -15.24
N PRO A 397 19.16 -6.24 -15.81
CA PRO A 397 20.43 -6.32 -15.12
C PRO A 397 20.91 -4.93 -14.77
N ASP A 398 21.52 -4.76 -13.60
CA ASP A 398 22.21 -3.52 -13.28
C ASP A 398 23.42 -3.42 -14.19
N ASN A 399 23.45 -2.41 -15.06
CA ASN A 399 24.66 -2.02 -15.75
C ASN A 399 25.57 -1.35 -14.70
N ILE A 400 26.35 -2.17 -13.98
CA ILE A 400 27.42 -1.69 -13.09
C ILE A 400 28.51 -1.01 -13.94
#